data_AF-A0A2X2WG19-F1
#
_entry.id   AF-A0A2X2WG19-F1
#
_cell.length_a   1.000
_cell.length_b   1.000
_cell.length_c   1.000
_cell.angle_alpha   90.00
_cell.angle_beta   90.00
_cell.angle_gamma   90.00
#
_symmetry.space_group_name_H-M   'P 1'
#
loop_
_entity.id
_entity.type
_entity.pdbx_description
1 polymer ?
#
loop_
_entity_poly.entity_id
_entity_poly.type
_entity_poly.pdbx_seq_one_letter_code
_entity_poly.pdbx_strand_id
1 'polypeptide(L)'
;MNSVQLAHGSGGLAMQQLINSLFMEAFANPWLAEQEDQARLELAQLAAEGDRLAFSTDSYVIDPLFFPGGNIGKLAICGTANDVAVSGAIPRYLSCGFILEEGLPMETLKSVVNSMAATAA
;
A
#
# COMPACT_ATOMS: atom_id res chain seq x y z
N MET A 1 -8.31 20.50 3.21
CA MET A 1 -6.85 20.48 3.46
C MET A 1 -6.18 20.20 2.13
N ASN A 2 -5.27 21.05 1.66
CA ASN A 2 -4.74 20.95 0.29
C ASN A 2 -3.40 20.20 0.21
N SER A 3 -2.77 19.92 1.36
CA SER A 3 -1.49 19.22 1.46
C SER A 3 -1.38 18.41 2.75
N VAL A 4 -0.42 17.49 2.78
CA VAL A 4 0.00 16.75 3.97
C VAL A 4 0.54 17.72 5.02
N GLN A 5 0.22 17.48 6.28
CA GLN A 5 0.62 18.26 7.44
C GLN A 5 1.30 17.33 8.44
N LEU A 6 2.17 17.83 9.31
CA LEU A 6 2.74 17.00 10.40
C LEU A 6 1.68 16.35 11.28
N ALA A 7 0.51 16.99 11.44
CA ALA A 7 -0.62 16.43 12.17
C ALA A 7 -1.16 15.11 11.59
N HIS A 8 -0.94 14.84 10.30
CA HIS A 8 -1.30 13.55 9.68
C HIS A 8 -0.35 12.40 10.06
N GLY A 9 0.79 12.69 10.69
CA GLY A 9 1.76 11.70 11.16
C GLY A 9 1.85 11.57 12.69
N SER A 10 0.98 12.25 13.44
CA SER A 10 1.09 12.34 14.91
C SER A 10 0.36 11.22 15.67
N GLY A 11 -0.30 10.28 14.99
CA GLY A 11 -1.11 9.23 15.63
C GLY A 11 -2.48 9.70 16.15
N GLY A 12 -2.84 10.98 15.93
CA GLY A 12 -4.10 11.56 16.40
C GLY A 12 -5.25 11.48 15.41
N LEU A 13 -6.31 12.26 15.67
CA LEU A 13 -7.53 12.31 14.87
C LEU A 13 -7.27 12.62 13.38
N ALA A 14 -6.33 13.53 13.08
CA ALA A 14 -6.03 13.91 11.70
C ALA A 14 -5.40 12.75 10.90
N MET A 15 -4.54 11.94 11.53
CA MET A 15 -4.00 10.72 10.93
C MET A 15 -5.12 9.70 10.68
N GLN A 16 -5.97 9.45 11.68
CA GLN A 16 -7.10 8.53 11.52
C GLN A 16 -8.06 8.98 10.41
N GLN A 17 -8.34 10.28 10.30
CA GLN A 17 -9.16 10.83 9.21
C GLN A 17 -8.52 10.61 7.85
N LEU A 18 -7.20 10.81 7.70
CA LEU A 18 -6.49 10.53 6.46
C LEU A 18 -6.52 9.04 6.11
N ILE A 19 -6.27 8.17 7.09
CA ILE A 19 -6.35 6.70 6.93
C ILE A 19 -7.74 6.32 6.42
N ASN A 20 -8.80 6.76 7.10
CA ASN A 20 -10.16 6.38 6.78
C ASN A 20 -10.64 6.94 5.44
N SER A 21 -10.35 8.21 5.14
CA SER A 21 -10.88 8.88 3.95
C SER A 21 -10.11 8.62 2.66
N LEU A 22 -8.89 8.10 2.74
CA LEU A 22 -8.07 7.85 1.56
C LEU A 22 -7.64 6.39 1.45
N PHE A 23 -6.97 5.87 2.48
CA PHE A 23 -6.36 4.53 2.41
C PHE A 23 -7.41 3.43 2.56
N MET A 24 -8.30 3.54 3.55
CA MET A 24 -9.37 2.55 3.77
C MET A 24 -10.38 2.52 2.62
N GLU A 25 -10.70 3.69 2.04
CA GLU A 25 -11.57 3.78 0.87
C GLU A 25 -10.91 3.17 -0.38
N ALA A 26 -9.67 3.52 -0.67
CA ALA A 26 -8.99 3.04 -1.88
C ALA A 26 -8.61 1.56 -1.82
N PHE A 27 -8.25 1.05 -0.63
CA PHE A 27 -7.80 -0.33 -0.44
C PHE A 27 -8.87 -1.22 0.22
N ALA A 28 -10.15 -0.83 0.16
CA ALA A 28 -11.24 -1.50 0.85
C ALA A 28 -11.28 -3.01 0.59
N ASN A 29 -11.05 -3.81 1.65
CA ASN A 29 -11.11 -5.27 1.61
C ASN A 29 -11.42 -5.83 3.01
N PRO A 30 -11.86 -7.10 3.14
CA PRO A 30 -12.24 -7.69 4.42
C PRO A 30 -11.12 -7.68 5.47
N TRP A 31 -9.86 -7.91 5.06
CA TRP A 31 -8.72 -7.97 5.97
C TRP A 31 -8.37 -6.60 6.55
N LEU A 32 -8.48 -5.54 5.74
CA LEU A 32 -8.23 -4.18 6.18
C LEU A 32 -9.40 -3.63 7.03
N ALA A 33 -10.63 -4.10 6.78
CA ALA A 33 -11.82 -3.63 7.49
C ALA A 33 -11.83 -3.96 9.00
N GLU A 34 -11.03 -4.92 9.46
CA GLU A 34 -10.89 -5.26 10.88
C GLU A 34 -10.25 -4.14 11.72
N GLN A 35 -9.41 -3.29 11.10
CA GLN A 35 -8.78 -2.11 11.72
C GLN A 35 -8.11 -2.38 13.09
N GLU A 36 -7.49 -3.55 13.24
CA GLU A 36 -6.60 -3.85 14.36
C GLU A 36 -5.15 -3.40 14.04
N ASP A 37 -4.25 -3.56 15.01
CA ASP A 37 -2.81 -3.29 14.83
C ASP A 37 -2.14 -4.21 13.78
N GLN A 38 -2.84 -5.24 13.31
CA GLN A 38 -2.39 -6.20 12.31
C GLN A 38 -3.55 -6.74 11.47
N ALA A 39 -3.24 -7.25 10.27
CA ALA A 39 -4.15 -8.08 9.49
C ALA A 39 -4.09 -9.55 9.96
N ARG A 40 -5.20 -10.27 9.85
CA ARG A 40 -5.28 -11.72 10.11
C ARG A 40 -5.49 -12.47 8.80
N LEU A 41 -4.59 -13.42 8.50
CA LEU A 41 -4.57 -14.15 7.24
C LEU A 41 -4.77 -15.66 7.48
N GLU A 42 -5.61 -16.29 6.67
CA GLU A 42 -5.95 -17.71 6.81
C GLU A 42 -4.79 -18.61 6.35
N LEU A 43 -4.09 -19.19 7.33
CA LEU A 43 -2.94 -20.06 7.07
C LEU A 43 -3.30 -21.30 6.25
N ALA A 44 -4.51 -21.85 6.44
CA ALA A 44 -4.97 -23.03 5.70
C ALA A 44 -5.07 -22.77 4.19
N GLN A 45 -5.43 -21.56 3.77
CA GLN A 45 -5.51 -21.20 2.36
C GLN A 45 -4.11 -21.07 1.75
N LEU A 46 -3.19 -20.41 2.43
CA LEU A 46 -1.80 -20.28 1.98
C LEU A 46 -1.10 -21.65 1.87
N ALA A 47 -1.29 -22.52 2.87
CA ALA A 47 -0.70 -23.86 2.87
C ALA A 47 -1.28 -24.80 1.79
N ALA A 48 -2.47 -24.50 1.26
CA ALA A 48 -3.04 -25.25 0.15
C ALA A 48 -2.37 -24.93 -1.19
N GLU A 49 -1.64 -23.81 -1.30
CA GLU A 49 -0.96 -23.37 -2.53
C GLU A 49 0.53 -23.76 -2.57
N GLY A 50 1.11 -24.16 -1.45
CA GLY A 50 2.51 -24.55 -1.36
C GLY A 50 2.96 -24.87 0.06
N ASP A 51 4.19 -25.37 0.19
CA ASP A 51 4.80 -25.76 1.47
C ASP A 51 5.58 -24.63 2.15
N ARG A 52 5.74 -23.49 1.45
CA ARG A 52 6.56 -22.35 1.88
C ARG A 52 5.87 -21.05 1.51
N LEU A 53 5.99 -20.06 2.40
CA LEU A 53 5.52 -18.71 2.16
C LEU A 53 6.66 -17.88 1.55
N ALA A 54 6.46 -17.37 0.34
CA ALA A 54 7.34 -16.36 -0.24
C ALA A 54 7.03 -15.00 0.40
N PHE A 55 8.06 -14.33 0.92
CA PHE A 55 7.95 -13.05 1.61
C PHE A 55 9.05 -12.12 1.10
N SER A 56 8.67 -10.94 0.60
CA SER A 56 9.57 -9.89 0.15
C SER A 56 9.11 -8.54 0.70
N THR A 57 10.02 -7.58 0.73
CA THR A 57 9.75 -6.17 1.04
C THR A 57 10.71 -5.32 0.23
N ASP A 58 10.26 -4.15 -0.20
CA ASP A 58 11.11 -3.17 -0.88
C ASP A 58 10.64 -1.74 -0.55
N SER A 59 11.56 -0.79 -0.68
CA SER A 59 11.30 0.64 -0.47
C SER A 59 11.48 1.39 -1.77
N TYR A 60 10.46 2.17 -2.15
CA TYR A 60 10.41 2.85 -3.43
C TYR A 60 10.69 4.34 -3.25
N VAL A 61 11.75 4.83 -3.90
CA VAL A 61 12.26 6.21 -3.76
C VAL A 61 12.51 6.88 -5.12
N ILE A 62 11.73 6.51 -6.13
CA ILE A 62 11.91 6.99 -7.51
C ILE A 62 11.63 8.49 -7.65
N ASP A 63 12.45 9.17 -8.45
CA ASP A 63 12.29 10.58 -8.84
C ASP A 63 12.38 10.68 -10.38
N PRO A 64 11.37 11.27 -11.07
CA PRO A 64 10.13 11.85 -10.55
C PRO A 64 9.12 10.80 -10.05
N LEU A 65 8.20 11.21 -9.16
CA LEU A 65 7.10 10.35 -8.66
C LEU A 65 6.20 9.83 -9.79
N PHE A 66 6.07 10.58 -10.88
CA PHE A 66 5.28 10.24 -12.07
C PHE A 66 6.17 10.26 -13.30
N PHE A 67 6.06 9.21 -14.11
CA PHE A 67 6.91 9.01 -15.28
C PHE A 67 6.12 8.33 -16.41
N PRO A 68 6.59 8.40 -17.68
CA PRO A 68 5.94 7.69 -18.77
C PRO A 68 5.79 6.20 -18.46
N GLY A 69 4.55 5.71 -18.39
CA GLY A 69 4.23 4.30 -18.12
C GLY A 69 3.88 3.95 -16.66
N GLY A 70 4.02 4.89 -15.71
CA GLY A 70 3.67 4.61 -14.32
C GLY A 70 3.91 5.77 -13.34
N ASN A 71 3.85 5.42 -12.06
CA ASN A 71 4.19 6.29 -10.95
C ASN A 71 4.74 5.42 -9.80
N ILE A 72 5.22 6.07 -8.75
CA ILE A 72 5.76 5.39 -7.55
C ILE A 72 4.78 4.37 -6.96
N GLY A 73 3.47 4.62 -7.01
CA GLY A 73 2.44 3.70 -6.52
C GLY A 73 2.33 2.42 -7.35
N LYS A 74 2.21 2.57 -8.68
CA LYS A 74 2.24 1.40 -9.59
C LYS A 74 3.54 0.60 -9.42
N LEU A 75 4.67 1.31 -9.31
CA LEU A 75 5.97 0.68 -9.10
C LEU A 75 6.01 -0.12 -7.79
N ALA A 76 5.45 0.45 -6.71
CA ALA A 76 5.44 -0.18 -5.39
C ALA A 76 4.65 -1.50 -5.36
N ILE A 77 3.55 -1.58 -6.11
CA ILE A 77 2.78 -2.82 -6.26
C ILE A 77 3.52 -3.81 -7.17
N CYS A 78 3.92 -3.37 -8.37
CA CYS A 78 4.55 -4.25 -9.34
C CYS A 78 5.88 -4.83 -8.85
N GLY A 79 6.75 -4.03 -8.23
CA GLY A 79 8.05 -4.49 -7.75
C GLY A 79 7.90 -5.61 -6.71
N THR A 80 7.11 -5.37 -5.67
CA THR A 80 6.94 -6.31 -4.55
C THR A 80 6.21 -7.57 -5.02
N ALA A 81 5.19 -7.42 -5.88
CA ALA A 81 4.50 -8.57 -6.46
C ALA A 81 5.43 -9.40 -7.35
N ASN A 82 6.28 -8.75 -8.16
CA ASN A 82 7.24 -9.44 -9.03
C ASN A 82 8.27 -10.23 -8.21
N ASP A 83 8.81 -9.66 -7.13
CA ASP A 83 9.76 -10.37 -6.25
C ASP A 83 9.18 -11.66 -5.67
N VAL A 84 7.91 -11.62 -5.27
CA VAL A 84 7.19 -12.81 -4.82
C VAL A 84 6.97 -13.76 -5.99
N ALA A 85 6.53 -13.26 -7.15
CA ALA A 85 6.20 -14.07 -8.31
C ALA A 85 7.40 -14.80 -8.93
N VAL A 86 8.59 -14.20 -8.94
CA VAL A 86 9.80 -14.84 -9.50
C VAL A 86 10.25 -16.07 -8.69
N SER A 87 9.77 -16.23 -7.45
CA SER A 87 9.97 -17.46 -6.66
C SER A 87 9.03 -18.61 -7.07
N GLY A 88 8.06 -18.33 -7.94
CA GLY A 88 7.00 -19.26 -8.35
C GLY A 88 5.72 -19.16 -7.50
N ALA A 89 5.69 -18.31 -6.47
CA ALA A 89 4.51 -18.06 -5.65
C ALA A 89 3.51 -17.12 -6.35
N ILE A 90 2.23 -17.22 -5.99
CA ILE A 90 1.21 -16.23 -6.37
C ILE A 90 1.15 -15.16 -5.27
N PRO A 91 1.42 -13.87 -5.56
CA PRO A 91 1.28 -12.81 -4.58
C PRO A 91 -0.19 -12.67 -4.14
N ARG A 92 -0.47 -12.87 -2.85
CA ARG A 92 -1.84 -12.80 -2.29
C ARG A 92 -2.12 -11.54 -1.49
N TYR A 93 -1.12 -11.04 -0.76
CA TYR A 93 -1.27 -9.96 0.20
C TYR A 93 -0.09 -9.00 0.11
N LEU A 94 -0.36 -7.71 0.32
CA LEU A 94 0.65 -6.66 0.40
C LEU A 94 0.37 -5.79 1.63
N SER A 95 1.44 -5.37 2.30
CA SER A 95 1.40 -4.25 3.24
C SER A 95 1.94 -2.99 2.55
N CYS A 96 1.58 -1.81 3.05
CA CYS A 96 2.15 -0.56 2.56
C CYS A 96 2.44 0.39 3.73
N GLY A 97 3.64 0.96 3.74
CA GLY A 97 4.06 2.00 4.66
C GLY A 97 4.40 3.26 3.88
N PHE A 98 3.76 4.38 4.22
CA PHE A 98 4.02 5.66 3.57
C PHE A 98 4.86 6.55 4.47
N ILE A 99 5.95 7.08 3.92
CA ILE A 99 6.72 8.18 4.50
C ILE A 99 6.40 9.42 3.67
N LEU A 100 5.71 10.39 4.26
CA LEU A 100 5.20 11.57 3.56
C LEU A 100 5.86 12.83 4.09
N GLU A 101 6.34 13.67 3.17
CA GLU A 101 6.86 14.99 3.49
C GLU A 101 5.70 15.97 3.77
N GLU A 102 5.84 16.81 4.79
CA GLU A 102 4.92 17.93 5.02
C GLU A 102 4.92 18.86 3.81
N GLY A 103 3.73 19.29 3.38
CA GLY A 103 3.56 20.12 2.20
C GLY A 103 3.31 19.35 0.91
N LEU A 104 3.45 18.01 0.90
CA LEU A 104 3.05 17.19 -0.26
C LEU A 104 1.58 17.45 -0.63
N PRO A 105 1.25 17.79 -1.89
CA PRO A 105 -0.15 18.03 -2.26
C PRO A 105 -1.03 16.80 -2.07
N MET A 106 -2.23 16.99 -1.52
CA MET A 106 -3.16 15.88 -1.28
C MET A 106 -3.58 15.18 -2.59
N GLU A 107 -3.71 15.92 -3.69
CA GLU A 107 -4.01 15.36 -5.01
C GLU A 107 -2.89 14.44 -5.53
N THR A 108 -1.63 14.77 -5.23
CA THR A 108 -0.48 13.91 -5.55
C THR A 108 -0.58 12.59 -4.80
N LEU A 109 -0.80 12.65 -3.48
CA LEU A 109 -0.97 11.46 -2.65
C LEU A 109 -2.16 10.61 -3.12
N LYS A 110 -3.31 11.24 -3.37
CA LYS A 110 -4.52 10.57 -3.86
C LYS A 110 -4.29 9.87 -5.20
N SER A 111 -3.58 10.52 -6.12
CA SER A 111 -3.23 9.92 -7.41
C SER A 111 -2.34 8.68 -7.26
N VAL A 112 -1.36 8.73 -6.35
CA VAL A 112 -0.49 7.58 -6.04
C VAL A 112 -1.29 6.44 -5.41
N VAL A 113 -2.11 6.71 -4.39
CA VAL A 113 -2.93 5.71 -3.70
C VAL A 113 -3.93 5.04 -4.66
N ASN A 114 -4.61 5.82 -5.49
CA ASN A 114 -5.53 5.27 -6.50
C ASN A 114 -4.80 4.41 -7.52
N SER A 115 -3.57 4.80 -7.91
CA SER A 115 -2.76 3.98 -8.81
C SER A 115 -2.35 2.66 -8.17
N MET A 116 -2.03 2.65 -6.87
CA MET A 116 -1.76 1.41 -6.14
C MET A 116 -2.99 0.50 -6.13
N ALA A 117 -4.15 1.04 -5.75
CA ALA A 117 -5.40 0.30 -5.69
C ALA A 117 -5.75 -0.34 -7.04
N ALA A 118 -5.67 0.45 -8.12
CA ALA A 118 -5.94 -0.05 -9.47
C ALA A 118 -4.92 -1.10 -9.97
N THR A 119 -3.68 -1.07 -9.46
CA THR A 119 -2.63 -2.03 -9.85
C THR A 119 -2.73 -3.33 -9.06
N ALA A 120 -3.28 -3.27 -7.83
CA ALA A 120 -3.46 -4.43 -6.96
C ALA A 120 -4.79 -5.18 -7.17
N ALA A 121 -5.71 -4.60 -7.96
CA ALA A 121 -7.03 -5.15 -8.26
C ALA A 121 -7.01 -6.39 -9.15
#